data_AF-A0A832IVW6-F1
#
_entry.id   AF-A0A832IVW6-F1
#
_cell.length_a   1.000
_cell.length_b   1.000
_cell.length_c   1.000
_cell.angle_alpha   90.00
_cell.angle_beta   90.00
_cell.angle_gamma   90.00
#
_symmetry.space_group_name_H-M   'P 1'
#
loop_
_entity.id
_entity.type
_entity.pdbx_description
1 polymer ?
#
loop_
_entity_poly.entity_id
_entity_poly.type
_entity_poly.pdbx_seq_one_letter_code
_entity_poly.pdbx_strand_id
1 'polypeptide(L)' 'VNTEEQQTLGAQYGIQSIPTLIVFKNGKEVDRLSGALSASRLQSWVRQSL' A
#
# COMPACT_ATOMS: atom_id res chain seq x y z
N VAL A 1 5.80 -0.35 -6.40
CA VAL A 1 5.63 -1.43 -7.40
C VAL A 1 4.78 -0.88 -8.52
N ASN A 2 5.20 -0.99 -9.78
CA ASN A 2 4.33 -0.71 -10.92
C ASN A 2 3.47 -1.97 -11.18
N THR A 3 2.16 -1.88 -10.97
CA THR A 3 1.25 -3.02 -11.12
C THR A 3 0.92 -3.35 -12.58
N GLU A 4 1.15 -2.43 -13.52
CA GLU A 4 0.98 -2.69 -14.95
C GLU A 4 2.10 -3.60 -15.48
N GLU A 5 3.32 -3.40 -15.00
CA GLU A 5 4.49 -4.24 -15.29
C GLU A 5 4.51 -5.52 -14.45
N GLN A 6 3.99 -5.47 -13.21
CA GLN A 6 4.00 -6.58 -12.26
C GLN A 6 2.58 -7.11 -11.98
N GLN A 7 1.89 -7.52 -13.04
CA GLN A 7 0.46 -7.91 -12.98
C GLN A 7 0.21 -9.07 -12.00
N THR A 8 1.07 -10.09 -12.00
CA THR A 8 0.96 -11.23 -11.07
C THR A 8 1.08 -10.76 -9.62
N LEU A 9 1.99 -9.83 -9.34
CA LEU A 9 2.18 -9.29 -7.99
C LEU A 9 0.99 -8.41 -7.58
N GLY A 10 0.48 -7.60 -8.50
CA GLY A 10 -0.74 -6.81 -8.31
C GLY A 10 -1.95 -7.70 -7.98
N ALA A 11 -2.12 -8.80 -8.71
CA ALA A 11 -3.17 -9.78 -8.44
C ALA A 11 -2.96 -10.49 -7.09
N GLN A 12 -1.74 -10.90 -6.77
CA GLN A 12 -1.39 -11.56 -5.51
C GLN A 12 -1.74 -10.70 -4.29
N TYR A 13 -1.53 -9.39 -4.35
CA TYR A 13 -1.86 -8.45 -3.28
C TYR A 13 -3.26 -7.82 -3.39
N GLY A 14 -4.06 -8.23 -4.39
CA GLY A 14 -5.42 -7.75 -4.60
C GLY A 14 -5.51 -6.26 -4.94
N ILE A 15 -4.56 -5.73 -5.72
CA ILE A 15 -4.55 -4.31 -6.10
C ILE A 15 -5.59 -4.04 -7.19
N GLN A 16 -6.72 -3.44 -6.80
CA GLN A 16 -7.84 -3.10 -7.70
C GLN A 16 -7.94 -1.60 -8.00
N SER A 17 -7.21 -0.76 -7.25
CA SER A 17 -7.23 0.70 -7.39
C SER A 17 -5.83 1.27 -7.18
N ILE A 18 -5.49 2.35 -7.89
CA ILE A 18 -4.15 2.97 -7.83
C ILE A 18 -4.31 4.45 -7.43
N PRO A 19 -3.49 4.96 -6.50
CA PRO A 19 -2.47 4.23 -5.73
C PRO A 19 -3.09 3.36 -4.61
N THR A 20 -2.44 2.24 -4.28
CA THR A 20 -2.68 1.47 -3.04
C THR A 20 -1.38 1.45 -2.23
N LEU A 21 -1.48 1.76 -0.94
CA LEU A 21 -0.38 1.77 0.02
C LEU A 21 -0.54 0.57 0.95
N ILE A 22 0.53 -0.16 1.21
CA ILE A 22 0.54 -1.33 2.09
C ILE A 22 1.76 -1.26 3.00
N VAL A 23 1.57 -1.46 4.31
CA VAL A 23 2.65 -1.58 5.29
C VAL A 23 2.90 -3.05 5.59
N PHE A 24 4.18 -3.43 5.52
CA PHE A 24 4.62 -4.76 5.90
C PHE A 24 5.53 -4.69 7.13
N LYS A 25 5.31 -5.57 8.10
CA LYS A 25 6.18 -5.76 9.28
C LYS A 25 6.54 -7.24 9.37
N ASN A 26 7.85 -7.54 9.38
CA ASN A 26 8.36 -8.92 9.41
C ASN A 26 7.76 -9.81 8.30
N GLY A 27 7.59 -9.26 7.09
CA GLY A 27 7.03 -9.97 5.94
C GLY A 27 5.52 -10.19 5.98
N LYS A 28 4.81 -9.64 6.98
CA LYS A 28 3.35 -9.70 7.07
C LYS A 28 2.74 -8.33 6.81
N GLU A 29 1.65 -8.28 6.07
CA GLU A 29 0.83 -7.07 5.92
C GLU A 29 0.24 -6.69 7.30
N VAL A 30 0.40 -5.43 7.70
CA VAL A 30 -0.14 -4.91 8.97
C VAL A 30 -1.16 -3.79 8.78
N ASP A 31 -1.11 -3.10 7.64
CA ASP A 31 -2.09 -2.07 7.30
C ASP A 31 -2.13 -1.84 5.78
N ARG A 32 -3.27 -1.40 5.27
CA ARG A 32 -3.46 -1.02 3.86
C ARG A 32 -4.39 0.16 3.70
N LEU A 33 -4.12 0.98 2.69
CA LEU A 33 -4.97 2.09 2.30
C LEU A 33 -5.05 2.20 0.78
N SER A 34 -6.28 2.23 0.26
CA SER A 34 -6.55 2.49 -1.15
C SER A 34 -6.85 3.97 -1.37
N GLY A 35 -6.17 4.59 -2.32
CA GLY A 35 -6.35 5.98 -2.70
C GLY A 35 -5.19 6.89 -2.32
N ALA A 36 -5.22 8.11 -2.89
CA ALA A 36 -4.19 9.11 -2.64
C ALA A 36 -4.35 9.77 -1.28
N LEU A 37 -3.23 10.05 -0.62
CA LEU A 37 -3.15 10.83 0.61
C LEU A 37 -2.39 12.13 0.37
N SER A 38 -2.73 13.17 1.12
CA SER A 38 -1.85 14.32 1.27
C SER A 38 -0.56 13.90 2.00
N ALA A 39 0.52 14.65 1.80
CA ALA A 39 1.80 14.37 2.47
C ALA A 39 1.65 14.33 4.01
N SER A 40 0.84 15.21 4.59
CA SER A 40 0.57 15.22 6.03
C SER A 40 -0.15 13.96 6.51
N ARG A 41 -1.18 13.51 5.76
CA ARG A 41 -1.91 12.28 6.10
C ARG A 41 -1.05 11.04 5.92
N LEU A 42 -0.22 11.00 4.88
CA LEU A 42 0.74 9.91 4.67
C LEU A 42 1.70 9.78 5.85
N GLN A 43 2.27 10.90 6.32
CA GLN A 43 3.18 10.90 7.48
C GLN A 43 2.48 10.41 8.75
N SER A 44 1.26 10.87 9.01
CA SER A 44 0.48 10.42 10.17
C SER A 44 0.15 8.93 10.08
N TRP A 45 -0.27 8.45 8.91
CA TRP A 45 -0.61 7.04 8.68
C TRP A 45 0.60 6.14 8.89
N VAL A 46 1.75 6.45 8.28
CA VAL A 46 2.98 5.68 8.46
C VAL A 46 3.38 5.60 9.94
N ARG A 47 3.23 6.68 10.71
CA ARG A 47 3.55 6.66 12.17
C ARG A 47 2.59 5.80 12.99
N GLN A 48 1.35 5.63 12.54
CA GLN A 48 0.34 4.82 13.23
C GLN A 48 0.47 3.33 12.91
N SER A 49 0.92 2.99 11.71
CA SER A 49 1.00 1.60 11.23
C SER A 49 2.34 0.90 11.55
N LEU A 50 3.35 1.60 12.07
CA LEU A 50 4.66 1.06 12.47
C LEU A 50 4.68 0.61 13.94
#